data_AF-A0A485LIZ4-F1
#
_entry.id   AF-A0A485LIZ4-F1
#
_cell.length_a   1.000
_cell.length_b   1.000
_cell.length_c   1.000
_cell.angle_alpha   90.00
_cell.angle_beta   90.00
_cell.angle_gamma   90.00
#
_symmetry.space_group_name_H-M   'P 1'
#
loop_
_entity.id
_entity.type
_entity.pdbx_description
1 polymer ?
#
loop_
_entity_poly.entity_id
_entity_poly.type
_entity_poly.pdbx_seq_one_letter_code
_entity_poly.pdbx_strand_id
1 'polypeptide(L)'
;MVSSKAASRSWRASVALALLVSVCLATPAHAAADKATGSLSSCASNLDPHRVNDNFCDCTDGSDDEWRTGACGVGTFTCTTSSAVISSSFVGDGVCDCCDGSDESSAAKCPNTCDVDQRTAAIRLQVVLDEARLGLTRKEAYIAHGTSGAWEASIAGDIDYWEDAGEAAEDELDAFTHDFHVKQIAPTDRDRAIYQHLHAKMGFARLQLQLRQQVAATYFGPQAEYAALLGQCFDYEVNEKQLKGGTSNTIARTYVMVYCPFYNISQTEPSYHEWRQAQREAQMGDKYVPPTQHLEREVQRPILLGVWQDWEHAAPTATVVVPFQMYVERPLDEERDPTPRQIQAYDRGEKCGASDVHRRVYVQMECASYNHILFVEERALCEYAIGFGTPAACSSAYVAHLEAAVRAAAAGRPHDEL
;
A
#
# COMPACT_ATOMS: atom_id res chain seq x y z
N MET A 1 22.72 -15.51 65.71
CA MET A 1 22.32 -16.90 65.98
C MET A 1 21.20 -17.28 65.01
N VAL A 2 21.45 -18.28 64.15
CA VAL A 2 20.54 -19.34 63.64
C VAL A 2 19.11 -18.91 63.22
N SER A 3 18.53 -19.26 62.06
CA SER A 3 18.92 -19.96 60.84
C SER A 3 17.69 -19.94 59.91
N SER A 4 17.98 -19.99 58.61
CA SER A 4 17.17 -20.36 57.43
C SER A 4 15.81 -21.08 57.60
N LYS A 5 14.89 -20.82 56.66
CA LYS A 5 14.53 -21.81 55.61
C LYS A 5 13.60 -21.24 54.52
N ALA A 6 14.11 -21.26 53.29
CA ALA A 6 13.37 -21.17 52.06
C ALA A 6 12.69 -22.52 51.75
N ALA A 7 11.47 -22.49 51.21
CA ALA A 7 10.73 -23.67 50.77
C ALA A 7 10.73 -23.74 49.23
N SER A 8 11.56 -24.62 48.67
CA SER A 8 11.51 -25.05 47.28
C SER A 8 10.58 -26.28 47.18
N ARG A 9 9.62 -26.25 46.26
CA ARG A 9 8.76 -27.39 45.92
C ARG A 9 9.31 -28.10 44.69
N SER A 10 9.91 -29.26 44.90
CA SER A 10 10.27 -30.25 43.89
C SER A 10 9.05 -31.10 43.51
N TRP A 11 8.73 -31.22 42.23
CA TRP A 11 7.83 -32.26 41.72
C TRP A 11 8.67 -33.41 41.15
N ARG A 12 8.43 -34.61 41.68
CA ARG A 12 9.06 -35.86 41.24
C ARG A 12 8.32 -36.42 40.03
N ALA A 13 9.11 -36.97 39.12
CA ALA A 13 8.72 -37.76 37.97
C ALA A 13 7.86 -38.99 38.34
N SER A 14 6.99 -39.39 37.41
CA SER A 14 6.52 -40.76 37.30
C SER A 14 6.53 -41.16 35.83
N VAL A 15 7.34 -42.17 35.56
CA VAL A 15 7.52 -42.87 34.30
C VAL A 15 6.35 -43.83 34.10
N ALA A 16 5.68 -43.74 32.95
CA ALA A 16 4.78 -44.80 32.49
C ALA A 16 5.10 -45.12 31.02
N LEU A 17 5.56 -46.35 30.84
CA LEU A 17 5.94 -47.01 29.60
C LEU A 17 4.67 -47.50 28.89
N ALA A 18 4.46 -47.16 27.62
CA ALA A 18 3.47 -47.84 26.77
C ALA A 18 3.99 -47.95 25.33
N LEU A 19 4.08 -49.20 24.88
CA LEU A 19 4.58 -49.66 23.59
C LEU A 19 3.57 -49.46 22.44
N LEU A 20 4.09 -48.95 21.32
CA LEU A 20 3.84 -49.25 19.91
C LEU A 20 2.49 -49.87 19.47
N VAL A 21 1.74 -49.12 18.63
CA VAL A 21 1.23 -49.64 17.35
C VAL A 21 1.38 -48.55 16.29
N SER A 22 2.17 -48.86 15.26
CA SER A 22 2.40 -48.04 14.06
C SER A 22 1.26 -48.27 13.07
N VAL A 23 0.50 -47.21 12.76
CA VAL A 23 -0.42 -47.17 11.61
C VAL A 23 0.03 -46.02 10.72
N CYS A 24 0.67 -46.35 9.60
CA CYS A 24 0.95 -45.43 8.51
C CYS A 24 -0.38 -45.05 7.82
N LEU A 25 -0.81 -43.80 8.00
CA LEU A 25 -1.74 -43.15 7.08
C LEU A 25 -0.96 -42.06 6.37
N ALA A 26 -0.63 -42.34 5.12
CA ALA A 26 -0.05 -41.38 4.19
C ALA A 26 -1.09 -40.29 3.88
N THR A 27 -0.82 -39.06 4.30
CA THR A 27 -1.48 -37.86 3.79
C THR A 27 -0.61 -37.25 2.69
N PRO A 28 -1.18 -36.81 1.56
CA PRO A 28 -0.38 -36.32 0.44
C PRO A 28 0.25 -34.98 0.81
N ALA A 29 1.57 -34.93 0.69
CA ALA A 29 2.33 -33.70 0.66
C ALA A 29 1.78 -32.83 -0.48
N HIS A 30 1.24 -31.67 -0.14
CA HIS A 30 1.07 -30.60 -1.12
C HIS A 30 2.48 -30.14 -1.50
N ALA A 31 2.87 -30.48 -2.72
CA ALA A 31 4.08 -29.99 -3.35
C ALA A 31 3.96 -28.47 -3.51
N ALA A 32 4.63 -27.72 -2.65
CA ALA A 32 5.11 -26.40 -2.99
C ALA A 32 6.28 -26.62 -3.94
N ALA A 33 6.02 -26.50 -5.24
CA ALA A 33 7.06 -26.57 -6.26
C ALA A 33 7.85 -25.26 -6.27
N ASP A 34 9.17 -25.42 -6.12
CA ASP A 34 10.20 -24.40 -6.24
C ASP A 34 10.04 -23.57 -7.52
N LYS A 35 9.86 -22.26 -7.34
CA LYS A 35 10.13 -21.24 -8.35
C LYS A 35 11.58 -20.80 -8.19
N ALA A 36 12.46 -21.27 -9.08
CA ALA A 36 13.63 -20.54 -9.57
C ALA A 36 14.53 -21.50 -10.35
N THR A 37 15.12 -21.00 -11.44
CA THR A 37 16.01 -21.66 -12.41
C THR A 37 15.27 -22.46 -13.49
N GLY A 38 15.59 -22.16 -14.76
CA GLY A 38 15.01 -22.77 -15.96
C GLY A 38 15.31 -24.26 -16.04
N SER A 39 14.61 -25.04 -15.24
CA SER A 39 14.48 -26.48 -15.43
C SER A 39 13.58 -26.68 -16.63
N LEU A 40 14.05 -27.41 -17.64
CA LEU A 40 13.15 -27.95 -18.67
C LEU A 40 11.93 -28.55 -17.97
N SER A 41 10.73 -28.13 -18.37
CA SER A 41 9.51 -28.74 -17.86
C SER A 41 9.52 -30.23 -18.25
N SER A 42 8.91 -31.07 -17.42
CA SER A 42 8.81 -32.49 -17.74
C SER A 42 8.11 -32.73 -19.09
N CYS A 43 7.23 -31.82 -19.50
CA CYS A 43 6.58 -31.82 -20.80
C CYS A 43 7.55 -31.47 -21.94
N ALA A 44 8.23 -30.32 -21.89
CA ALA A 44 9.15 -29.87 -22.94
C ALA A 44 10.32 -30.85 -23.16
N SER A 45 10.75 -31.55 -22.11
CA SER A 45 11.79 -32.59 -22.19
C SER A 45 11.34 -33.86 -22.95
N ASN A 46 10.02 -34.08 -23.06
CA ASN A 46 9.42 -35.27 -23.67
C ASN A 46 8.76 -34.97 -25.03
N LEU A 47 8.78 -33.73 -25.49
CA LEU A 47 8.31 -33.34 -26.81
C LEU A 47 9.33 -33.71 -27.91
N ASP A 48 8.83 -33.85 -29.13
CA ASP A 48 9.70 -33.90 -30.30
C ASP A 48 10.47 -32.57 -30.39
N PRO A 49 11.79 -32.56 -30.66
CA PRO A 49 12.56 -31.32 -30.76
C PRO A 49 12.00 -30.30 -31.78
N HIS A 50 11.21 -30.73 -32.77
CA HIS A 50 10.55 -29.85 -33.74
C HIS A 50 9.29 -29.16 -33.20
N ARG A 51 8.80 -29.58 -32.04
CA ARG A 51 7.63 -29.08 -31.33
C ARG A 51 8.00 -28.19 -30.13
N VAL A 52 9.25 -27.73 -30.10
CA VAL A 52 9.78 -26.88 -29.03
C VAL A 52 10.22 -25.58 -29.70
N ASN A 53 9.63 -24.47 -29.28
CA ASN A 53 9.78 -23.16 -29.93
C ASN A 53 9.30 -23.16 -31.39
N ASP A 54 8.23 -23.89 -31.70
CA ASP A 54 7.63 -23.97 -33.03
C ASP A 54 6.46 -22.99 -33.24
N ASN A 55 6.27 -22.09 -32.27
CA ASN A 55 5.23 -21.08 -32.22
C ASN A 55 3.82 -21.66 -32.00
N PHE A 56 3.74 -22.83 -31.38
CA PHE A 56 2.51 -23.47 -30.93
C PHE A 56 2.68 -24.05 -29.52
N CYS A 57 1.69 -23.85 -28.65
CA CYS A 57 1.79 -24.31 -27.26
C CYS A 57 1.31 -25.77 -27.12
N ASP A 58 2.23 -26.72 -26.98
CA ASP A 58 1.92 -28.14 -26.98
C ASP A 58 1.69 -28.75 -25.60
N CYS A 59 2.14 -28.09 -24.54
CA CYS A 59 2.04 -28.59 -23.19
C CYS A 59 0.67 -28.35 -22.54
N THR A 60 -0.10 -29.43 -22.36
CA THR A 60 -1.46 -29.38 -21.76
C THR A 60 -1.46 -29.11 -20.25
N ASP A 61 -0.32 -29.25 -19.59
CA ASP A 61 -0.15 -28.97 -18.16
C ASP A 61 0.10 -27.47 -17.88
N GLY A 62 0.12 -26.64 -18.92
CA GLY A 62 0.41 -25.21 -18.82
C GLY A 62 1.88 -24.90 -18.56
N SER A 63 2.78 -25.89 -18.72
CA SER A 63 4.21 -25.63 -18.76
C SER A 63 4.62 -25.02 -20.11
N ASP A 64 5.74 -24.30 -20.11
CA ASP A 64 6.20 -23.56 -21.28
C ASP A 64 7.19 -24.38 -22.11
N ASP A 65 6.74 -24.88 -23.26
CA ASP A 65 7.58 -25.45 -24.33
C ASP A 65 8.09 -24.38 -25.32
N GLU A 66 7.62 -23.14 -25.19
CA GLU A 66 7.77 -22.05 -26.15
C GLU A 66 8.57 -20.86 -25.59
N TRP A 67 9.63 -21.11 -24.82
CA TRP A 67 10.43 -20.08 -24.15
C TRP A 67 11.16 -19.09 -25.09
N ARG A 68 11.22 -19.36 -26.40
CA ARG A 68 11.71 -18.46 -27.46
C ARG A 68 10.60 -17.90 -28.35
N THR A 69 9.33 -18.12 -28.03
CA THR A 69 8.18 -17.55 -28.74
C THR A 69 7.10 -17.07 -27.76
N GLY A 70 6.12 -16.30 -28.24
CA GLY A 70 4.99 -15.87 -27.43
C GLY A 70 3.86 -16.88 -27.26
N ALA A 71 3.96 -18.09 -27.81
CA ALA A 71 2.80 -18.95 -28.05
C ALA A 71 2.08 -19.46 -26.79
N CYS A 72 2.78 -19.76 -25.69
CA CYS A 72 2.16 -20.23 -24.44
C CYS A 72 1.73 -19.10 -23.49
N GLY A 73 2.34 -17.91 -23.59
CA GLY A 73 2.02 -16.75 -22.75
C GLY A 73 2.28 -16.89 -21.24
N VAL A 74 3.01 -17.92 -20.82
CA VAL A 74 3.32 -18.24 -19.40
C VAL A 74 4.83 -18.31 -19.11
N GLY A 75 5.66 -17.95 -20.09
CA GLY A 75 7.11 -18.04 -20.05
C GLY A 75 7.83 -16.71 -19.83
N THR A 76 9.16 -16.78 -19.77
CA THR A 76 10.04 -15.61 -19.72
C THR A 76 11.17 -15.75 -20.72
N PHE A 77 11.52 -14.67 -21.39
CA PHE A 77 12.65 -14.59 -22.31
C PHE A 77 13.75 -13.70 -21.71
N THR A 78 15.01 -14.06 -21.92
CA THR A 78 16.17 -13.27 -21.46
C THR A 78 16.86 -12.67 -22.67
N CYS A 79 16.89 -11.34 -22.75
CA CYS A 79 17.58 -10.60 -23.81
C CYS A 79 19.07 -10.99 -23.86
N THR A 80 19.63 -11.07 -25.06
CA THR A 80 20.97 -11.63 -25.28
C THR A 80 22.06 -10.78 -24.64
N THR A 81 22.02 -9.46 -24.87
CA THR A 81 23.08 -8.53 -24.46
C THR A 81 22.81 -7.90 -23.09
N SER A 82 21.57 -7.45 -22.84
CA SER A 82 21.21 -6.80 -21.58
C SER A 82 20.90 -7.79 -20.45
N SER A 83 20.67 -9.06 -20.76
CA SER A 83 20.15 -10.05 -19.81
C SER A 83 18.85 -9.63 -19.13
N ALA A 84 18.12 -8.66 -19.71
CA ALA A 84 16.82 -8.25 -19.22
C ALA A 84 15.82 -9.39 -19.40
N VAL A 85 14.96 -9.62 -18.42
CA VAL A 85 13.95 -10.68 -18.45
C VAL A 85 12.59 -10.07 -18.82
N ILE A 86 12.03 -10.49 -19.94
CA ILE A 86 10.73 -10.08 -20.45
C ILE A 86 9.73 -11.25 -20.44
N SER A 87 8.44 -10.96 -20.57
CA SER A 87 7.43 -12.01 -20.77
C SER A 87 7.66 -12.69 -22.11
N SER A 88 7.49 -14.01 -22.19
CA SER A 88 7.57 -14.70 -23.49
C SER A 88 6.54 -14.16 -24.49
N SER A 89 5.40 -13.63 -24.00
CA SER A 89 4.37 -12.96 -24.83
C SER A 89 4.86 -11.77 -25.65
N PHE A 90 6.01 -11.19 -25.31
CA PHE A 90 6.61 -10.06 -26.02
C PHE A 90 7.63 -10.51 -27.07
N VAL A 91 7.87 -11.81 -27.21
CA VAL A 91 8.83 -12.33 -28.20
C VAL A 91 8.15 -12.51 -29.55
N GLY A 92 8.61 -11.76 -30.55
CA GLY A 92 8.09 -11.81 -31.92
C GLY A 92 6.71 -11.17 -32.08
N ASP A 93 6.34 -10.24 -31.19
CA ASP A 93 5.08 -9.50 -31.25
C ASP A 93 5.17 -8.24 -32.14
N GLY A 94 6.38 -7.93 -32.63
CA GLY A 94 6.68 -6.80 -33.50
C GLY A 94 7.01 -5.51 -32.75
N VAL A 95 7.13 -5.56 -31.42
CA VAL A 95 7.60 -4.48 -30.56
C VAL A 95 9.02 -4.82 -30.07
N CYS A 96 9.90 -3.82 -30.01
CA CYS A 96 11.26 -4.02 -29.50
C CYS A 96 11.26 -3.82 -27.98
N ASP A 97 11.17 -4.90 -27.21
CA ASP A 97 11.25 -4.91 -25.75
C ASP A 97 12.68 -5.10 -25.25
N CYS A 98 13.51 -5.85 -25.98
CA CYS A 98 14.94 -5.91 -25.71
C CYS A 98 15.66 -4.72 -26.37
N CYS A 99 16.55 -4.07 -25.62
CA CYS A 99 17.37 -2.97 -26.16
C CYS A 99 18.28 -3.39 -27.32
N ASP A 100 18.61 -4.68 -27.45
CA ASP A 100 19.40 -5.24 -28.54
C ASP A 100 18.55 -5.83 -29.66
N GLY A 101 17.21 -5.80 -29.53
CA GLY A 101 16.26 -6.40 -30.47
C GLY A 101 16.32 -7.93 -30.54
N SER A 102 16.89 -8.60 -29.54
CA SER A 102 17.06 -10.06 -29.54
C SER A 102 15.77 -10.85 -29.33
N ASP A 103 14.72 -10.19 -28.89
CA ASP A 103 13.34 -10.66 -28.83
C ASP A 103 12.65 -10.70 -30.19
N GLU A 104 13.14 -9.94 -31.15
CA GLU A 104 12.48 -9.76 -32.43
C GLU A 104 13.21 -10.41 -33.61
N SER A 105 12.45 -10.77 -34.62
CA SER A 105 13.04 -11.24 -35.87
C SER A 105 13.79 -10.11 -36.58
N SER A 106 14.76 -10.45 -37.43
CA SER A 106 15.48 -9.46 -38.25
C SER A 106 14.58 -8.62 -39.17
N ALA A 107 13.31 -9.02 -39.36
CA ALA A 107 12.31 -8.27 -40.11
C ALA A 107 11.78 -7.02 -39.36
N ALA A 108 11.81 -7.01 -38.01
CA ALA A 108 11.27 -5.94 -37.18
C ALA A 108 12.14 -4.66 -37.14
N LYS A 109 13.41 -4.75 -37.56
CA LYS A 109 14.39 -3.64 -37.61
C LYS A 109 14.57 -2.90 -36.27
N CYS A 110 14.76 -3.64 -35.18
CA CYS A 110 15.08 -3.05 -33.88
C CYS A 110 16.49 -2.43 -33.87
N PRO A 111 16.64 -1.12 -33.61
CA PRO A 111 17.95 -0.51 -33.40
C PRO A 111 18.52 -0.91 -32.03
N ASN A 112 19.82 -1.15 -31.92
CA ASN A 112 20.45 -1.39 -30.63
C ASN A 112 20.51 -0.07 -29.81
N THR A 113 19.80 -0.01 -28.70
CA THR A 113 19.74 1.12 -27.75
C THR A 113 20.44 0.83 -26.42
N CYS A 114 21.08 -0.34 -26.24
CA CYS A 114 21.58 -0.77 -24.94
C CYS A 114 22.55 0.22 -24.28
N ASP A 115 23.41 0.88 -25.06
CA ASP A 115 24.31 1.92 -24.54
C ASP A 115 23.56 3.17 -24.04
N VAL A 116 22.49 3.55 -24.74
CA VAL A 116 21.65 4.69 -24.35
C VAL A 116 20.89 4.33 -23.08
N ASP A 117 20.29 3.14 -23.04
CA ASP A 117 19.49 2.68 -21.90
C ASP A 117 20.36 2.55 -20.64
N GLN A 118 21.58 2.02 -20.76
CA GLN A 118 22.54 1.97 -19.66
C GLN A 118 22.93 3.36 -19.14
N ARG A 119 23.17 4.33 -20.03
CA ARG A 119 23.50 5.71 -19.63
C ARG A 119 22.31 6.39 -18.95
N THR A 120 21.11 6.21 -19.48
CA THR A 120 19.87 6.73 -18.89
C THR A 120 19.64 6.14 -17.51
N ALA A 121 19.78 4.82 -17.36
CA ALA A 121 19.69 4.12 -16.08
C ALA A 121 20.71 4.64 -15.06
N ALA A 122 21.97 4.85 -15.46
CA ALA A 122 23.00 5.40 -14.59
C ALA A 122 22.69 6.84 -14.13
N ILE A 123 22.20 7.69 -15.04
CA ILE A 123 21.77 9.07 -14.70
C ILE A 123 20.59 9.03 -13.73
N ARG A 124 19.62 8.16 -13.98
CA ARG A 124 18.44 7.98 -13.13
C ARG A 124 18.84 7.53 -11.71
N LEU A 125 19.69 6.52 -11.58
CA LEU A 125 20.21 6.06 -10.29
C LEU A 125 20.93 7.19 -9.52
N GLN A 126 21.69 8.03 -10.21
CA GLN A 126 22.34 9.17 -9.59
C GLN A 126 21.33 10.18 -9.02
N VAL A 127 20.26 10.48 -9.76
CA VAL A 127 19.17 11.37 -9.27
C VAL A 127 18.48 10.77 -8.04
N VAL A 128 18.17 9.47 -8.06
CA VAL A 128 17.54 8.78 -6.92
C VAL A 128 18.46 8.78 -5.69
N LEU A 129 19.77 8.56 -5.90
CA LEU A 129 20.77 8.64 -4.82
C LEU A 129 20.83 10.04 -4.19
N ASP A 130 20.82 11.09 -5.00
CA ASP A 130 20.91 12.46 -4.49
C ASP A 130 19.64 12.85 -3.71
N GLU A 131 18.46 12.43 -4.18
CA GLU A 131 17.20 12.59 -3.45
C GLU A 131 17.20 11.82 -2.11
N ALA A 132 17.68 10.57 -2.11
CA ALA A 132 17.78 9.75 -0.90
C ALA A 132 18.76 10.35 0.12
N ARG A 133 19.90 10.90 -0.33
CA ARG A 133 20.86 11.63 0.54
C ARG A 133 20.24 12.87 1.16
N LEU A 134 19.49 13.63 0.37
CA LEU A 134 18.78 14.81 0.86
C LEU A 134 17.70 14.42 1.88
N GLY A 135 16.94 13.37 1.61
CA GLY A 135 15.97 12.80 2.56
C GLY A 135 16.62 12.34 3.86
N LEU A 136 17.75 11.62 3.79
CA LEU A 136 18.50 11.21 4.96
C LEU A 136 19.01 12.41 5.78
N THR A 137 19.47 13.47 5.12
CA THR A 137 19.88 14.70 5.80
C THR A 137 18.69 15.36 6.49
N ARG A 138 17.54 15.44 5.83
CA ARG A 138 16.32 16.03 6.41
C ARG A 138 15.74 15.19 7.54
N LYS A 139 15.96 13.87 7.55
CA LYS A 139 15.54 12.97 8.63
C LYS A 139 16.09 13.40 10.00
N GLU A 140 17.24 14.07 10.06
CA GLU A 140 17.78 14.61 11.32
C GLU A 140 16.79 15.55 12.02
N ALA A 141 16.07 16.38 11.27
CA ALA A 141 15.04 17.28 11.82
C ALA A 141 13.82 16.50 12.34
N TYR A 142 13.48 15.38 11.69
CA TYR A 142 12.37 14.51 12.10
C TYR A 142 12.70 13.78 13.40
N ILE A 143 13.95 13.30 13.53
CA ILE A 143 14.48 12.71 14.76
C ILE A 143 14.51 13.76 15.89
N ALA A 144 14.97 14.98 15.60
CA ALA A 144 15.01 16.05 16.60
C ALA A 144 13.59 16.41 17.09
N HIS A 145 12.60 16.44 16.20
CA HIS A 145 11.20 16.63 16.59
C HIS A 145 10.68 15.44 17.41
N GLY A 146 10.89 14.21 16.93
CA GLY A 146 10.42 12.98 17.59
C GLY A 146 11.00 12.79 18.98
N THR A 147 12.26 13.14 19.19
CA THR A 147 12.94 13.02 20.50
C THR A 147 12.72 14.20 21.43
N SER A 148 12.01 15.25 21.00
CA SER A 148 11.81 16.47 21.79
C SER A 148 10.89 16.31 23.01
N GLY A 149 10.06 15.26 23.05
CA GLY A 149 9.03 15.09 24.09
C GLY A 149 7.77 15.96 23.88
N ALA A 150 7.79 16.87 22.90
CA ALA A 150 6.74 17.87 22.73
C ALA A 150 5.43 17.26 22.22
N TRP A 151 5.52 16.28 21.31
CA TRP A 151 4.35 15.63 20.75
C TRP A 151 3.70 14.69 21.80
N GLU A 152 4.48 14.00 22.62
CA GLU A 152 3.97 13.16 23.71
C GLU A 152 3.22 14.01 24.74
N ALA A 153 3.79 15.15 25.11
CA ALA A 153 3.13 16.08 26.03
C ALA A 153 1.82 16.65 25.44
N SER A 154 1.81 16.96 24.14
CA SER A 154 0.60 17.40 23.45
C SER A 154 -0.49 16.32 23.46
N ILE A 155 -0.14 15.06 23.16
CA ILE A 155 -1.11 13.96 23.17
C ILE A 155 -1.58 13.65 24.59
N ALA A 156 -0.70 13.68 25.58
CA ALA A 156 -1.08 13.50 26.98
C ALA A 156 -2.11 14.55 27.41
N GLY A 157 -1.90 15.82 27.06
CA GLY A 157 -2.87 16.89 27.31
C GLY A 157 -4.21 16.66 26.61
N ASP A 158 -4.20 16.16 25.36
CA ASP A 158 -5.43 15.80 24.66
C ASP A 158 -6.15 14.62 25.32
N ILE A 159 -5.41 13.62 25.82
CA ILE A 159 -5.97 12.47 26.55
C ILE A 159 -6.69 12.97 27.79
N ASP A 160 -6.01 13.76 28.63
CA ASP A 160 -6.59 14.32 29.86
C ASP A 160 -7.87 15.12 29.53
N TYR A 161 -7.81 15.98 28.50
CA TYR A 161 -8.96 16.76 28.05
C TYR A 161 -10.16 15.89 27.63
N TRP A 162 -9.92 14.83 26.84
CA TRP A 162 -11.00 13.98 26.35
C TRP A 162 -11.53 13.01 27.42
N GLU A 163 -10.72 12.65 28.40
CA GLU A 163 -11.14 11.91 29.59
C GLU A 163 -12.11 12.78 30.42
N ASP A 164 -11.71 14.00 30.78
CA ASP A 164 -12.55 14.98 31.49
C ASP A 164 -13.85 15.27 30.71
N ALA A 165 -13.76 15.47 29.39
CA ALA A 165 -14.93 15.72 28.55
C ALA A 165 -15.88 14.51 28.47
N GLY A 166 -15.34 13.29 28.55
CA GLY A 166 -16.10 12.06 28.60
C GLY A 166 -16.87 11.92 29.91
N GLU A 167 -16.19 12.13 31.05
CA GLU A 167 -16.78 12.09 32.39
C GLU A 167 -17.86 13.17 32.53
N ALA A 168 -17.58 14.41 32.12
CA ALA A 168 -18.57 15.49 32.16
C ALA A 168 -19.82 15.22 31.32
N ALA A 169 -19.67 14.54 30.16
CA ALA A 169 -20.81 14.16 29.33
C ALA A 169 -21.62 13.00 29.93
N GLU A 170 -20.97 12.08 30.63
CA GLU A 170 -21.61 10.98 31.36
C GLU A 170 -22.40 11.52 32.56
N ASP A 171 -21.81 12.41 33.35
CA ASP A 171 -22.48 13.09 34.47
C ASP A 171 -23.74 13.86 34.01
N GLU A 172 -23.65 14.56 32.87
CA GLU A 172 -24.79 15.29 32.29
C GLU A 172 -25.91 14.34 31.86
N LEU A 173 -25.57 13.18 31.27
CA LEU A 173 -26.52 12.15 30.88
C LEU A 173 -27.17 11.48 32.09
N ASP A 174 -26.38 11.18 33.13
CA ASP A 174 -26.87 10.57 34.37
C ASP A 174 -27.77 11.53 35.15
N ALA A 175 -27.40 12.81 35.27
CA ALA A 175 -28.26 13.82 35.88
C ALA A 175 -29.58 13.98 35.12
N PHE A 176 -29.54 13.97 33.79
CA PHE A 176 -30.74 14.05 32.95
C PHE A 176 -31.65 12.83 33.14
N THR A 177 -31.09 11.61 33.12
CA THR A 177 -31.87 10.36 33.23
C THR A 177 -32.38 10.09 34.64
N HIS A 178 -31.63 10.49 35.67
CA HIS A 178 -32.02 10.36 37.08
C HIS A 178 -33.37 11.01 37.37
N ASP A 179 -33.63 12.19 36.78
CA ASP A 179 -34.84 12.96 37.02
C ASP A 179 -36.11 12.21 36.57
N PHE A 180 -36.02 11.45 35.47
CA PHE A 180 -37.12 10.60 34.98
C PHE A 180 -37.32 9.35 35.84
N HIS A 181 -36.23 8.73 36.29
CA HIS A 181 -36.29 7.56 37.18
C HIS A 181 -36.90 7.90 38.54
N VAL A 182 -36.50 9.02 39.16
CA VAL A 182 -37.01 9.45 40.46
C VAL A 182 -38.45 9.93 40.37
N LYS A 183 -38.78 10.75 39.35
CA LYS A 183 -40.14 11.32 39.21
C LYS A 183 -41.13 10.35 38.58
N GLN A 184 -40.67 9.20 38.07
CA GLN A 184 -41.48 8.21 37.34
C GLN A 184 -42.28 8.83 36.18
N ILE A 185 -41.65 9.76 35.46
CA ILE A 185 -42.28 10.47 34.32
C ILE A 185 -41.83 9.81 33.02
N ALA A 186 -42.79 9.58 32.10
CA ALA A 186 -42.48 9.10 30.77
C ALA A 186 -41.78 10.21 29.92
N PRO A 187 -40.66 9.91 29.25
CA PRO A 187 -39.96 10.90 28.42
C PRO A 187 -40.81 11.42 27.25
N THR A 188 -40.76 12.72 27.00
CA THR A 188 -41.35 13.35 25.80
C THR A 188 -40.48 13.12 24.56
N ASP A 189 -40.97 13.48 23.37
CA ASP A 189 -40.14 13.48 22.15
C ASP A 189 -38.94 14.42 22.25
N ARG A 190 -39.10 15.55 22.93
CA ARG A 190 -38.01 16.50 23.19
C ARG A 190 -36.96 15.88 24.11
N ASP A 191 -37.40 15.16 25.14
CA ASP A 191 -36.48 14.48 26.08
C ASP A 191 -35.70 13.37 25.38
N ARG A 192 -36.35 12.62 24.48
CA ARG A 192 -35.67 11.63 23.62
C ARG A 192 -34.60 12.27 22.75
N ALA A 193 -34.87 13.44 22.15
CA ALA A 193 -33.89 14.15 21.35
C ALA A 193 -32.69 14.65 22.19
N ILE A 194 -32.94 15.16 23.40
CA ILE A 194 -31.89 15.57 24.33
C ILE A 194 -31.05 14.35 24.74
N TYR A 195 -31.68 13.24 25.11
CA TYR A 195 -30.99 11.99 25.43
C TYR A 195 -30.08 11.53 24.28
N GLN A 196 -30.59 11.53 23.04
CA GLN A 196 -29.80 11.17 21.86
C GLN A 196 -28.60 12.12 21.66
N HIS A 197 -28.79 13.42 21.88
CA HIS A 197 -27.71 14.40 21.79
C HIS A 197 -26.62 14.18 22.85
N LEU A 198 -27.00 14.00 24.12
CA LEU A 198 -26.08 13.73 25.21
C LEU A 198 -25.32 12.41 25.01
N HIS A 199 -26.03 11.36 24.59
CA HIS A 199 -25.42 10.08 24.26
C HIS A 199 -24.44 10.20 23.07
N ALA A 200 -24.76 11.01 22.06
CA ALA A 200 -23.85 11.29 20.94
C ALA A 200 -22.61 12.08 21.40
N LYS A 201 -22.78 13.06 22.30
CA LYS A 201 -21.69 13.85 22.89
C LYS A 201 -20.73 12.95 23.69
N MET A 202 -21.26 12.09 24.57
CA MET A 202 -20.48 11.11 25.34
C MET A 202 -19.76 10.12 24.41
N GLY A 203 -20.47 9.57 23.41
CA GLY A 203 -19.88 8.65 22.44
C GLY A 203 -18.75 9.30 21.63
N PHE A 204 -18.90 10.57 21.26
CA PHE A 204 -17.87 11.33 20.57
C PHE A 204 -16.63 11.54 21.44
N ALA A 205 -16.79 11.96 22.70
CA ALA A 205 -15.67 12.14 23.63
C ALA A 205 -14.89 10.84 23.84
N ARG A 206 -15.59 9.72 24.08
CA ARG A 206 -14.98 8.38 24.21
C ARG A 206 -14.23 7.94 22.95
N LEU A 207 -14.79 8.21 21.77
CA LEU A 207 -14.10 7.93 20.51
C LEU A 207 -12.81 8.75 20.38
N GLN A 208 -12.86 10.05 20.69
CA GLN A 208 -11.68 10.91 20.62
C GLN A 208 -10.59 10.45 21.60
N LEU A 209 -10.97 10.10 22.83
CA LEU A 209 -10.06 9.53 23.84
C LEU A 209 -9.38 8.26 23.34
N GLN A 210 -10.17 7.30 22.84
CA GLN A 210 -9.64 6.03 22.30
C GLN A 210 -8.63 6.28 21.17
N LEU A 211 -8.94 7.21 20.25
CA LEU A 211 -8.04 7.56 19.16
C LEU A 211 -6.71 8.13 19.69
N ARG A 212 -6.72 9.01 20.70
CA ARG A 212 -5.47 9.58 21.24
C ARG A 212 -4.67 8.55 22.02
N GLN A 213 -5.33 7.69 22.79
CA GLN A 213 -4.66 6.58 23.49
C GLN A 213 -3.98 5.63 22.49
N GLN A 214 -4.63 5.35 21.36
CA GLN A 214 -4.04 4.55 20.29
C GLN A 214 -2.81 5.23 19.67
N VAL A 215 -2.88 6.53 19.39
CA VAL A 215 -1.73 7.30 18.87
C VAL A 215 -0.61 7.36 19.91
N ALA A 216 -0.91 7.55 21.20
CA ALA A 216 0.08 7.55 22.28
C ALA A 216 0.82 6.21 22.42
N ALA A 217 0.12 5.09 22.17
CA ALA A 217 0.69 3.75 22.19
C ALA A 217 1.40 3.35 20.88
N THR A 218 1.33 4.19 19.84
CA THR A 218 1.89 3.88 18.52
C THR A 218 3.42 3.95 18.53
N TYR A 219 4.05 3.00 17.86
CA TYR A 219 5.49 3.04 17.59
C TYR A 219 5.78 4.03 16.45
N PHE A 220 6.59 5.06 16.70
CA PHE A 220 6.94 6.08 15.68
C PHE A 220 8.33 5.89 15.07
N GLY A 221 8.88 4.68 15.12
CA GLY A 221 10.27 4.40 14.76
C GLY A 221 11.21 4.43 15.98
N PRO A 222 12.46 3.96 15.82
CA PRO A 222 13.40 3.80 16.93
C PRO A 222 13.78 5.13 17.58
N GLN A 223 13.66 6.25 16.85
CA GLN A 223 13.93 7.59 17.35
C GLN A 223 12.68 8.48 17.26
N ALA A 224 11.50 7.87 17.20
CA ALA A 224 10.22 8.54 16.99
C ALA A 224 10.19 9.45 15.75
N GLU A 225 10.98 9.15 14.71
CA GLU A 225 11.10 10.00 13.53
C GLU A 225 9.77 10.21 12.78
N TYR A 226 8.85 9.24 12.84
CA TYR A 226 7.54 9.37 12.21
C TYR A 226 6.58 10.25 13.00
N ALA A 227 6.87 10.59 14.27
CA ALA A 227 6.04 11.49 15.07
C ALA A 227 6.00 12.92 14.50
N ALA A 228 6.99 13.29 13.68
CA ALA A 228 6.99 14.54 12.93
C ALA A 228 5.85 14.67 11.90
N LEU A 229 5.15 13.57 11.58
CA LEU A 229 4.00 13.56 10.68
C LEU A 229 2.67 13.82 11.41
N LEU A 230 2.64 13.78 12.74
CA LEU A 230 1.43 13.97 13.53
C LEU A 230 0.82 15.35 13.25
N GLY A 231 -0.50 15.36 13.05
CA GLY A 231 -1.27 16.59 12.79
C GLY A 231 -1.11 17.19 11.39
N GLN A 232 -0.35 16.53 10.51
CA GLN A 232 -0.24 16.92 9.10
C GLN A 232 -1.23 16.12 8.25
N CYS A 233 -1.71 16.70 7.16
CA CYS A 233 -2.55 16.04 6.18
C CYS A 233 -2.09 16.39 4.77
N PHE A 234 -2.15 15.40 3.88
CA PHE A 234 -1.66 15.49 2.51
C PHE A 234 -2.79 15.11 1.56
N ASP A 235 -3.05 15.98 0.59
CA ASP A 235 -4.01 15.76 -0.47
C ASP A 235 -3.33 15.24 -1.74
N TYR A 236 -4.06 14.41 -2.49
CA TYR A 236 -3.62 13.91 -3.78
C TYR A 236 -4.82 13.77 -4.71
N GLU A 237 -4.75 14.45 -5.85
CA GLU A 237 -5.77 14.38 -6.88
C GLU A 237 -5.57 13.14 -7.74
N VAL A 238 -6.58 12.28 -7.79
CA VAL A 238 -6.60 11.07 -8.61
C VAL A 238 -7.71 11.19 -9.64
N ASN A 239 -7.38 10.90 -10.89
CA ASN A 239 -8.39 10.75 -11.93
C ASN A 239 -9.05 9.37 -11.84
N GLU A 240 -10.37 9.31 -11.94
CA GLU A 240 -11.15 8.06 -11.91
C GLU A 240 -10.65 7.00 -12.90
N LYS A 241 -10.14 7.41 -14.06
CA LYS A 241 -9.62 6.49 -15.08
C LYS A 241 -8.24 5.91 -14.73
N GLN A 242 -7.53 6.50 -13.79
CA GLN A 242 -6.26 6.00 -13.26
C GLN A 242 -6.47 4.92 -12.19
N LEU A 243 -7.65 4.88 -11.56
CA LEU A 243 -8.01 3.82 -10.60
C LEU A 243 -8.53 2.58 -11.35
N LYS A 244 -8.23 1.41 -10.79
CA LYS A 244 -8.68 0.13 -11.34
C LYS A 244 -10.20 0.08 -11.38
N GLY A 245 -10.76 -0.30 -12.53
CA GLY A 245 -12.20 -0.38 -12.71
C GLY A 245 -12.88 0.95 -13.03
N GLY A 246 -12.12 1.94 -13.53
CA GLY A 246 -12.64 3.23 -14.00
C GLY A 246 -14.00 3.11 -14.69
N THR A 247 -14.96 3.92 -14.27
CA THR A 247 -16.35 3.79 -14.69
C THR A 247 -16.53 4.07 -16.18
N SER A 248 -17.69 3.72 -16.75
CA SER A 248 -18.04 4.05 -18.14
C SER A 248 -18.32 5.54 -18.39
N ASN A 249 -18.03 6.41 -17.41
CA ASN A 249 -18.23 7.85 -17.55
C ASN A 249 -17.39 8.43 -18.70
N THR A 250 -17.97 9.38 -19.42
CA THR A 250 -17.36 10.03 -20.59
C THR A 250 -16.30 11.03 -20.15
N ILE A 251 -16.61 11.78 -19.10
CA ILE A 251 -15.69 12.65 -18.38
C ILE A 251 -15.32 11.93 -17.10
N ALA A 252 -14.02 11.79 -16.85
CA ALA A 252 -13.53 11.15 -15.63
C ALA A 252 -13.81 12.02 -14.41
N ARG A 253 -14.20 11.41 -13.29
CA ARG A 253 -14.28 12.09 -12.01
C ARG A 253 -12.88 12.39 -11.48
N THR A 254 -12.74 13.50 -10.77
CA THR A 254 -11.54 13.80 -9.99
C THR A 254 -11.85 13.56 -8.52
N TYR A 255 -11.07 12.66 -7.91
CA TYR A 255 -11.12 12.39 -6.49
C TYR A 255 -9.94 13.07 -5.81
N VAL A 256 -10.17 13.62 -4.62
CA VAL A 256 -9.10 14.12 -3.76
C VAL A 256 -8.99 13.19 -2.56
N MET A 257 -7.91 12.44 -2.52
CA MET A 257 -7.56 11.57 -1.41
C MET A 257 -6.83 12.42 -0.37
N VAL A 258 -7.32 12.42 0.87
CA VAL A 258 -6.69 13.13 1.99
C VAL A 258 -6.17 12.11 2.97
N TYR A 259 -4.84 12.07 3.12
CA TYR A 259 -4.13 11.20 4.04
C TYR A 259 -3.62 12.02 5.23
N CYS A 260 -4.09 11.69 6.42
CA CYS A 260 -3.57 12.23 7.67
C CYS A 260 -2.87 11.09 8.43
N PRO A 261 -1.51 11.04 8.42
CA PRO A 261 -0.75 9.98 9.09
C PRO A 261 -1.19 9.77 10.53
N PHE A 262 -1.35 8.50 10.92
CA PHE A 262 -1.76 8.06 12.26
C PHE A 262 -3.17 8.51 12.70
N TYR A 263 -3.99 9.00 11.76
CA TYR A 263 -5.36 9.43 12.05
C TYR A 263 -6.38 8.73 11.15
N ASN A 264 -6.53 9.21 9.90
CA ASN A 264 -7.48 8.63 8.96
C ASN A 264 -7.12 8.95 7.51
N ILE A 265 -7.81 8.26 6.61
CA ILE A 265 -7.77 8.52 5.17
C ILE A 265 -9.19 8.74 4.69
N SER A 266 -9.40 9.78 3.91
CA SER A 266 -10.69 10.10 3.33
C SER A 266 -10.59 10.40 1.84
N GLN A 267 -11.70 10.22 1.15
CA GLN A 267 -11.87 10.54 -0.26
C GLN A 267 -12.96 11.60 -0.39
N THR A 268 -12.66 12.65 -1.14
CA THR A 268 -13.62 13.72 -1.44
C THR A 268 -13.75 13.92 -2.94
N GLU A 269 -14.85 14.55 -3.34
CA GLU A 269 -15.15 14.90 -4.72
C GLU A 269 -15.51 16.39 -4.83
N PRO A 270 -14.52 17.28 -4.83
CA PRO A 270 -14.78 18.72 -4.74
C PRO A 270 -15.52 19.28 -5.96
N SER A 271 -15.31 18.72 -7.15
CA SER A 271 -15.90 19.19 -8.43
C SER A 271 -17.13 18.40 -8.86
N TYR A 272 -17.77 17.65 -7.96
CA TYR A 272 -18.86 16.73 -8.31
C TYR A 272 -20.03 17.38 -9.08
N HIS A 273 -20.39 18.62 -8.75
CA HIS A 273 -21.47 19.36 -9.45
C HIS A 273 -21.12 19.70 -10.89
N GLU A 274 -19.93 20.26 -11.08
CA GLU A 274 -19.42 20.68 -12.38
C GLU A 274 -19.24 19.46 -13.28
N TRP A 275 -18.67 18.39 -12.71
CA TRP A 275 -18.58 17.10 -13.36
C TRP A 275 -19.96 16.56 -13.79
N ARG A 276 -20.98 16.61 -12.92
CA ARG A 276 -22.33 16.12 -13.24
C ARG A 276 -22.96 16.88 -14.42
N GLN A 277 -22.74 18.18 -14.51
CA GLN A 277 -23.22 19.00 -15.63
C GLN A 277 -22.47 18.66 -16.92
N ALA A 278 -21.14 18.64 -16.85
CA ALA A 278 -20.29 18.33 -17.99
C ALA A 278 -20.54 16.90 -18.53
N GLN A 279 -20.76 15.93 -17.64
CA GLN A 279 -21.09 14.55 -18.02
C GLN A 279 -22.44 14.47 -18.75
N ARG A 280 -23.46 15.23 -18.31
CA ARG A 280 -24.76 15.29 -19.01
C ARG A 280 -24.66 15.97 -20.37
N GLU A 281 -23.90 17.05 -20.45
CA GLU A 281 -23.62 17.74 -21.71
C GLU A 281 -22.92 16.79 -22.69
N ALA A 282 -21.88 16.10 -22.25
CA ALA A 282 -21.16 15.12 -23.06
C ALA A 282 -22.04 13.93 -23.51
N GLN A 283 -23.00 13.50 -22.68
CA GLN A 283 -23.92 12.40 -23.02
C GLN A 283 -25.07 12.82 -23.93
N MET A 284 -25.58 14.05 -23.81
CA MET A 284 -26.75 14.52 -24.56
C MET A 284 -26.39 15.32 -25.81
N GLY A 285 -25.16 15.82 -25.92
CA GLY A 285 -24.68 16.62 -27.04
C GLY A 285 -25.61 17.80 -27.33
N ASP A 286 -26.02 17.95 -28.58
CA ASP A 286 -26.90 19.03 -29.07
C ASP A 286 -28.27 19.12 -28.37
N LYS A 287 -28.68 18.07 -27.64
CA LYS A 287 -29.94 18.04 -26.88
C LYS A 287 -29.81 18.59 -25.46
N TYR A 288 -28.59 18.96 -25.05
CA TYR A 288 -28.36 19.50 -23.72
C TYR A 288 -28.89 20.94 -23.60
N VAL A 289 -29.72 21.17 -22.58
CA VAL A 289 -30.18 22.52 -22.21
C VAL A 289 -29.65 22.80 -20.80
N PRO A 290 -28.81 23.83 -20.62
CA PRO A 290 -28.25 24.13 -19.31
C PRO A 290 -29.38 24.53 -18.34
N PRO A 291 -29.33 24.07 -17.08
CA PRO A 291 -30.33 24.44 -16.09
C PRO A 291 -30.32 25.95 -15.86
N THR A 292 -31.51 26.56 -15.86
CA THR A 292 -31.72 28.03 -15.77
C THR A 292 -31.67 28.56 -14.33
N GLN A 293 -31.57 27.70 -13.32
CA GLN A 293 -31.47 28.07 -11.91
C GLN A 293 -30.10 27.71 -11.33
N HIS A 294 -29.58 28.59 -10.48
CA HIS A 294 -28.49 28.26 -9.56
C HIS A 294 -28.98 27.18 -8.59
N LEU A 295 -28.73 25.92 -8.92
CA LEU A 295 -28.92 24.79 -8.02
C LEU A 295 -27.97 24.96 -6.84
N GLU A 296 -28.48 24.83 -5.62
CA GLU A 296 -27.66 24.80 -4.41
C GLU A 296 -26.56 23.75 -4.56
N ARG A 297 -25.34 24.12 -4.17
CA ARG A 297 -24.17 23.26 -4.24
C ARG A 297 -24.23 22.24 -3.10
N GLU A 298 -24.68 21.04 -3.42
CA GLU A 298 -24.57 19.81 -2.64
C GLU A 298 -23.08 19.46 -2.37
N VAL A 299 -22.56 20.00 -1.26
CA VAL A 299 -21.22 19.62 -0.78
C VAL A 299 -21.24 18.14 -0.45
N GLN A 300 -20.50 17.34 -1.23
CA GLN A 300 -20.35 15.92 -0.95
C GLN A 300 -19.57 15.77 0.36
N ARG A 301 -20.11 14.94 1.26
CA ARG A 301 -19.39 14.59 2.48
C ARG A 301 -18.14 13.77 2.12
N PRO A 302 -17.02 13.94 2.84
CA PRO A 302 -15.89 13.03 2.69
C PRO A 302 -16.32 11.59 2.99
N ILE A 303 -15.89 10.66 2.14
CA ILE A 303 -16.05 9.23 2.37
C ILE A 303 -14.85 8.77 3.19
N LEU A 304 -15.10 8.18 4.36
CA LEU A 304 -14.02 7.59 5.15
C LEU A 304 -13.51 6.32 4.47
N LEU A 305 -12.23 6.31 4.10
CA LEU A 305 -11.57 5.11 3.55
C LEU A 305 -11.02 4.20 4.65
N GLY A 306 -10.60 4.77 5.77
CA GLY A 306 -10.17 4.01 6.94
C GLY A 306 -9.62 4.91 8.04
N VAL A 307 -9.58 4.36 9.26
CA VAL A 307 -8.94 4.96 10.44
C VAL A 307 -7.68 4.17 10.78
N TRP A 308 -6.67 4.87 11.30
CA TRP A 308 -5.39 4.29 11.71
C TRP A 308 -5.60 3.07 12.61
N GLN A 309 -4.90 1.97 12.30
CA GLN A 309 -4.90 0.75 13.11
C GLN A 309 -3.53 0.55 13.75
N ASP A 310 -2.58 0.05 12.96
CA ASP A 310 -1.23 -0.28 13.40
C ASP A 310 -0.31 -0.36 12.18
N TRP A 311 0.97 -0.62 12.43
CA TRP A 311 1.93 -1.02 11.42
C TRP A 311 1.65 -2.45 10.95
N GLU A 312 1.49 -2.61 9.65
CA GLU A 312 1.35 -3.90 9.01
C GLU A 312 2.74 -4.45 8.65
N HIS A 313 3.04 -5.63 9.16
CA HIS A 313 4.32 -6.32 8.96
C HIS A 313 4.20 -7.46 7.94
N ALA A 314 2.97 -7.83 7.57
CA ALA A 314 2.66 -8.96 6.70
C ALA A 314 1.86 -8.55 5.45
N ALA A 315 2.02 -7.32 4.96
CA ALA A 315 1.39 -6.95 3.70
C ALA A 315 1.95 -7.85 2.59
N PRO A 316 1.09 -8.50 1.78
CA PRO A 316 1.55 -9.41 0.74
C PRO A 316 2.54 -8.69 -0.17
N THR A 317 3.69 -9.31 -0.37
CA THR A 317 4.84 -8.94 -1.22
C THR A 317 4.50 -8.81 -2.71
N ALA A 318 3.23 -8.58 -3.06
CA ALA A 318 2.88 -8.04 -4.35
C ALA A 318 3.38 -6.60 -4.37
N THR A 319 4.66 -6.49 -4.70
CA THR A 319 5.32 -5.41 -5.43
C THR A 319 4.31 -4.37 -5.85
N VAL A 320 4.09 -3.38 -4.98
CA VAL A 320 3.65 -2.11 -5.50
C VAL A 320 4.92 -1.49 -6.04
N VAL A 321 5.05 -1.63 -7.35
CA VAL A 321 5.95 -0.85 -8.18
C VAL A 321 5.36 0.56 -8.14
N VAL A 322 6.03 1.45 -7.46
CA VAL A 322 5.65 2.86 -7.36
C VAL A 322 6.42 3.63 -8.42
N PRO A 323 5.86 4.63 -9.13
CA PRO A 323 4.47 5.07 -9.26
C PRO A 323 3.89 4.81 -10.66
N PHE A 324 2.56 4.67 -10.73
CA PHE A 324 1.81 4.74 -11.99
C PHE A 324 1.73 6.20 -12.47
N GLN A 325 2.80 6.68 -13.12
CA GLN A 325 2.63 7.52 -14.29
C GLN A 325 2.70 6.60 -15.51
N MET A 326 1.56 6.47 -16.17
CA MET A 326 1.41 5.93 -17.52
C MET A 326 2.70 6.04 -18.35
N TYR A 327 3.29 4.90 -18.73
CA TYR A 327 4.29 4.77 -19.81
C TYR A 327 5.62 5.57 -19.69
N VAL A 328 6.10 5.88 -18.49
CA VAL A 328 7.47 6.44 -18.32
C VAL A 328 8.30 5.50 -17.43
N GLU A 329 8.84 4.46 -18.06
CA GLU A 329 9.88 3.53 -17.58
C GLU A 329 9.64 2.83 -16.22
N ARG A 330 9.63 1.50 -16.23
CA ARG A 330 9.65 0.67 -15.00
C ARG A 330 10.85 1.10 -14.14
N PRO A 331 10.67 1.35 -12.83
CA PRO A 331 11.80 1.57 -11.92
C PRO A 331 12.80 0.43 -12.02
N LEU A 332 14.10 0.75 -12.00
CA LEU A 332 15.15 -0.26 -12.01
C LEU A 332 15.07 -1.08 -10.72
N ASP A 333 15.36 -2.38 -10.79
CA ASP A 333 15.41 -3.22 -9.59
C ASP A 333 16.46 -2.69 -8.59
N GLU A 334 17.50 -2.03 -9.10
CA GLU A 334 18.54 -1.34 -8.36
C GLU A 334 18.09 -0.04 -7.66
N GLU A 335 16.93 0.53 -8.01
CA GLU A 335 16.33 1.66 -7.28
C GLU A 335 15.58 1.21 -6.03
N ARG A 336 15.30 -0.09 -5.89
CA ARG A 336 14.43 -0.59 -4.82
C ARG A 336 15.16 -0.55 -3.48
N ASP A 337 14.52 0.07 -2.48
CA ASP A 337 15.01 0.00 -1.10
C ASP A 337 15.06 -1.46 -0.61
N PRO A 338 16.24 -1.97 -0.22
CA PRO A 338 16.38 -3.34 0.27
C PRO A 338 15.89 -3.51 1.71
N THR A 339 15.57 -2.43 2.42
CA THR A 339 15.09 -2.49 3.80
C THR A 339 13.61 -2.90 3.88
N PRO A 340 13.17 -3.53 4.99
CA PRO A 340 11.76 -3.87 5.16
C PRO A 340 10.87 -2.63 5.09
N ARG A 341 9.89 -2.64 4.18
CA ARG A 341 8.94 -1.54 4.02
C ARG A 341 8.11 -1.38 5.29
N GLN A 342 7.98 -0.15 5.74
CA GLN A 342 7.05 0.23 6.81
C GLN A 342 5.69 0.51 6.18
N ILE A 343 4.65 -0.19 6.61
CA ILE A 343 3.32 -0.09 6.02
C ILE A 343 2.32 0.26 7.10
N GLN A 344 1.58 1.34 6.90
CA GLN A 344 0.49 1.74 7.77
C GLN A 344 -0.82 1.10 7.32
N ALA A 345 -1.54 0.46 8.24
CA ALA A 345 -2.87 -0.09 7.98
C ALA A 345 -3.96 0.88 8.45
N TYR A 346 -4.89 1.16 7.54
CA TYR A 346 -6.11 1.91 7.80
C TYR A 346 -7.31 1.02 7.47
N ASP A 347 -8.19 0.81 8.44
CA ASP A 347 -9.35 -0.08 8.31
C ASP A 347 -10.58 0.57 8.94
N ARG A 348 -11.72 -0.14 8.96
CA ARG A 348 -13.00 0.33 9.49
C ARG A 348 -13.50 1.57 8.75
N GLY A 349 -13.21 1.65 7.45
CA GLY A 349 -13.78 2.66 6.55
C GLY A 349 -15.27 2.48 6.34
N GLU A 350 -15.89 3.42 5.62
CA GLU A 350 -17.29 3.33 5.24
C GLU A 350 -17.55 2.10 4.36
N LYS A 351 -18.75 1.51 4.48
CA LYS A 351 -19.18 0.38 3.67
C LYS A 351 -19.16 0.73 2.19
N CYS A 352 -18.72 -0.22 1.39
CA CYS A 352 -18.50 -0.02 -0.01
C CYS A 352 -19.66 -0.55 -0.85
N GLY A 353 -20.42 0.38 -1.45
CA GLY A 353 -21.62 0.05 -2.20
C GLY A 353 -22.67 -0.69 -1.36
N ALA A 354 -23.30 -1.71 -1.94
CA ALA A 354 -24.25 -2.57 -1.24
C ALA A 354 -23.60 -3.78 -0.55
N SER A 355 -22.27 -3.89 -0.58
CA SER A 355 -21.55 -5.01 0.03
C SER A 355 -21.36 -4.80 1.54
N ASP A 356 -21.09 -5.89 2.26
CA ASP A 356 -20.68 -5.82 3.67
C ASP A 356 -19.16 -5.60 3.83
N VAL A 357 -18.48 -5.24 2.74
CA VAL A 357 -17.04 -4.97 2.74
C VAL A 357 -16.82 -3.51 3.13
N HIS A 358 -16.02 -3.31 4.18
CA HIS A 358 -15.55 -2.01 4.60
C HIS A 358 -14.31 -1.61 3.79
N ARG A 359 -14.19 -0.32 3.48
CA ARG A 359 -13.00 0.21 2.84
C ARG A 359 -11.79 0.08 3.76
N ARG A 360 -10.64 -0.21 3.16
CA ARG A 360 -9.34 -0.27 3.83
C ARG A 360 -8.24 0.24 2.94
N VAL A 361 -7.17 0.75 3.55
CA VAL A 361 -6.04 1.34 2.85
C VAL A 361 -4.74 0.90 3.49
N TYR A 362 -3.76 0.54 2.67
CA TYR A 362 -2.38 0.31 3.08
C TYR A 362 -1.49 1.43 2.56
N VAL A 363 -0.82 2.16 3.45
CA VAL A 363 0.11 3.22 3.06
C VAL A 363 1.54 2.73 3.21
N GLN A 364 2.28 2.69 2.11
CA GLN A 364 3.68 2.29 2.06
C GLN A 364 4.55 3.52 2.26
N MET A 365 5.38 3.52 3.30
CA MET A 365 6.30 4.61 3.58
C MET A 365 7.57 4.42 2.75
N GLU A 366 7.92 5.42 1.93
CA GLU A 366 9.09 5.40 1.05
C GLU A 366 10.00 6.59 1.35
N CYS A 367 11.31 6.39 1.16
CA CYS A 367 12.28 7.47 1.35
C CYS A 367 12.07 8.56 0.30
N ALA A 368 11.88 9.81 0.75
CA ALA A 368 11.86 10.99 -0.09
C ALA A 368 12.40 12.20 0.68
N SER A 369 12.79 13.27 -0.01
CA SER A 369 13.26 14.48 0.67
C SER A 369 12.14 15.32 1.28
N TYR A 370 10.88 15.09 0.92
CA TYR A 370 9.73 15.79 1.50
C TYR A 370 8.48 14.91 1.54
N ASN A 371 7.55 15.29 2.41
CA ASN A 371 6.29 14.58 2.62
C ASN A 371 5.35 14.79 1.43
N HIS A 372 4.97 13.72 0.74
CA HIS A 372 3.96 13.75 -0.31
C HIS A 372 3.44 12.36 -0.65
N ILE A 373 2.23 12.30 -1.20
CA ILE A 373 1.70 11.07 -1.77
C ILE A 373 2.34 10.85 -3.15
N LEU A 374 2.91 9.67 -3.34
CA LEU A 374 3.59 9.23 -4.58
C LEU A 374 2.56 8.70 -5.60
N PHE A 375 1.62 7.90 -5.12
CA PHE A 375 0.56 7.30 -5.93
C PHE A 375 -0.58 6.83 -5.06
N VAL A 376 -1.72 6.59 -5.70
CA VAL A 376 -2.89 5.90 -5.12
C VAL A 376 -3.36 4.86 -6.13
N GLU A 377 -3.57 3.63 -5.68
CA GLU A 377 -4.06 2.53 -6.50
C GLU A 377 -5.18 1.78 -5.78
N GLU A 378 -6.23 1.39 -6.51
CA GLU A 378 -7.23 0.44 -6.02
C GLU A 378 -6.83 -0.98 -6.44
N ARG A 379 -6.31 -1.78 -5.51
CA ARG A 379 -5.76 -3.12 -5.81
C ARG A 379 -6.86 -4.15 -6.01
N ALA A 380 -7.87 -4.06 -5.16
CA ALA A 380 -9.10 -4.83 -5.19
C ALA A 380 -10.28 -3.92 -4.80
N LEU A 381 -11.49 -4.41 -5.03
CA LEU A 381 -12.71 -3.66 -4.70
C LEU A 381 -12.65 -3.17 -3.25
N CYS A 382 -12.61 -1.85 -3.07
CA CYS A 382 -12.59 -1.18 -1.75
C CYS A 382 -11.31 -1.40 -0.92
N GLU A 383 -10.23 -1.86 -1.57
CA GLU A 383 -8.90 -1.99 -1.00
C GLU A 383 -7.92 -1.11 -1.78
N TYR A 384 -7.36 -0.12 -1.08
CA TYR A 384 -6.48 0.87 -1.68
C TYR A 384 -5.04 0.68 -1.19
N ALA A 385 -4.07 0.99 -2.05
CA ALA A 385 -2.67 1.15 -1.70
C ALA A 385 -2.23 2.58 -2.02
N ILE A 386 -1.51 3.20 -1.09
CA ILE A 386 -0.96 4.54 -1.25
C ILE A 386 0.54 4.47 -1.02
N GLY A 387 1.33 5.10 -1.88
CA GLY A 387 2.74 5.37 -1.60
C GLY A 387 2.88 6.72 -0.97
N PHE A 388 3.66 6.81 0.10
CA PHE A 388 3.93 8.06 0.78
C PHE A 388 5.42 8.27 0.93
N GLY A 389 5.95 9.27 0.23
CA GLY A 389 7.33 9.70 0.34
C GLY A 389 7.50 10.54 1.61
N THR A 390 8.51 10.23 2.43
CA THR A 390 8.84 11.02 3.62
C THR A 390 10.33 10.87 4.02
N PRO A 391 10.96 11.93 4.56
CA PRO A 391 12.31 11.83 5.13
C PRO A 391 12.40 10.80 6.26
N ALA A 392 11.31 10.58 7.02
CA ALA A 392 11.29 9.63 8.12
C ALA A 392 11.63 8.19 7.68
N ALA A 393 11.26 7.82 6.45
CA ALA A 393 11.50 6.49 5.89
C ALA A 393 12.92 6.31 5.33
N CYS A 394 13.72 7.38 5.21
CA CYS A 394 15.08 7.27 4.70
C CYS A 394 16.01 6.57 5.68
N SER A 395 16.93 5.75 5.13
CA SER A 395 17.91 5.00 5.89
C SER A 395 19.30 5.10 5.26
N SER A 396 20.35 5.00 6.09
CA SER A 396 21.72 4.92 5.61
C SER A 396 21.98 3.64 4.79
N ALA A 397 21.26 2.55 5.09
CA ALA A 397 21.32 1.31 4.32
C ALA A 397 20.82 1.50 2.88
N TYR A 398 19.72 2.23 2.69
CA TYR A 398 19.21 2.54 1.35
C TYR A 398 20.15 3.43 0.56
N VAL A 399 20.70 4.48 1.18
CA VAL A 399 21.72 5.32 0.53
C VAL A 399 22.95 4.50 0.14
N ALA A 400 23.46 3.65 1.02
CA ALA A 400 24.61 2.78 0.72
C ALA A 400 24.33 1.79 -0.42
N HIS A 401 23.08 1.29 -0.52
CA HIS A 401 22.63 0.44 -1.62
C HIS A 401 22.68 1.20 -2.96
N LEU A 402 22.09 2.39 -3.03
CA LEU A 402 22.11 3.23 -4.23
C LEU A 402 23.53 3.65 -4.63
N GLU A 403 24.40 3.96 -3.66
CA GLU A 403 25.81 4.23 -3.95
C GLU A 403 26.53 3.04 -4.57
N ALA A 404 26.21 1.81 -4.13
CA ALA A 404 26.75 0.60 -4.73
C ALA A 404 26.22 0.39 -6.16
N ALA A 405 24.92 0.63 -6.38
CA ALA A 405 24.29 0.56 -7.71
C ALA A 405 24.90 1.57 -8.69
N VAL A 406 25.06 2.83 -8.28
CA VAL A 406 25.70 3.88 -9.10
C VAL A 406 27.16 3.52 -9.43
N ARG A 407 27.93 3.01 -8.45
CA ARG A 407 29.31 2.55 -8.72
C ARG A 407 29.34 1.38 -9.70
N ALA A 408 28.42 0.43 -9.58
CA ALA A 408 28.32 -0.71 -10.50
C ALA A 408 27.96 -0.25 -11.92
N ALA A 409 27.02 0.69 -12.06
CA ALA A 409 26.66 1.28 -13.34
C ALA A 409 27.83 2.04 -13.98
N ALA A 410 28.62 2.76 -13.19
CA ALA A 410 29.80 3.49 -13.67
C ALA A 410 30.99 2.58 -14.07
N ALA A 411 31.10 1.39 -13.47
CA ALA A 411 32.16 0.43 -13.80
C ALA A 411 31.98 -0.23 -15.18
N GLY A 412 30.78 -0.10 -15.78
CA GLY A 412 30.41 -0.75 -17.04
C GLY A 412 30.27 -2.27 -16.89
N ARG A 413 29.38 -2.88 -17.68
CA ARG A 413 29.54 -4.31 -17.99
C ARG A 413 30.73 -4.43 -18.97
N PRO A 414 31.62 -5.42 -18.81
CA PRO A 414 32.62 -5.68 -19.84
C PRO A 414 31.89 -6.01 -21.14
N HIS A 415 31.89 -5.07 -22.06
CA HIS A 415 31.39 -5.26 -23.41
C HIS A 415 32.48 -6.01 -24.19
N ASP A 416 32.23 -7.27 -24.53
CA ASP A 416 32.99 -7.96 -25.56
C ASP A 416 32.61 -7.28 -26.89
N GLU A 417 33.45 -6.36 -27.36
CA GLU A 417 33.40 -5.91 -28.75
C GLU A 417 33.84 -7.08 -29.64
N LEU A 418 32.87 -7.71 -30.31
CA LEU A 418 33.10 -8.69 -31.38
C LEU A 418 32.55 -8.20 -32.71
#